data_AF-A0AAV5T0W5-F1
#
_entry.id   AF-A0AAV5T0W5-F1
#
_cell.length_a   1.000
_cell.length_b   1.000
_cell.length_c   1.000
_cell.angle_alpha   90.00
_cell.angle_beta   90.00
_cell.angle_gamma   90.00
#
_symmetry.space_group_name_H-M   'P 1'
#
loop_
_entity.id
_entity.type
_entity.pdbx_description
1 polymer ?
#
loop_
_entity_poly.entity_id
_entity_poly.type
_entity_poly.pdbx_seq_one_letter_code
_entity_poly.pdbx_strand_id
1 'polypeptide(L)'
;SFCVRKIVAIASLLVLHPIVLYLLYTKKSHMHPSIRYAYTSEQVSLIINELFFSLLVIPYPLFPFAGLYCEGPLARGSLPKTDLMFVVGFAVVVDVPSFILLIMRMHTATAQAASSRIWLGNTLQVIIMVMTTIAVFVNWMAFGSLARDASYYNQLAQIPEIAVVSTRDGTNVLFGVPGDLGVFRIELYLLLVTVVLCLPLPAFLSAHARYLIANGTMTLSERAQQAQERLSRVFFLQIIEFVFFFVSPLVATLGLMYMDIRHWPDWTMAILRPLIV
;
A
#
# COMPACT_ATOMS: atom_id res chain seq x y z
N SER A 1 16.09 14.75 7.07
CA SER A 1 15.15 13.96 6.24
C SER A 1 13.70 14.40 6.41
N PHE A 2 13.18 14.54 7.64
CA PHE A 2 11.76 14.86 7.93
C PHE A 2 11.16 16.08 7.20
N CYS A 3 11.91 17.18 7.10
CA CYS A 3 11.45 18.38 6.40
C CYS A 3 11.17 18.12 4.90
N VAL A 4 12.05 17.36 4.24
CA VAL A 4 11.92 17.04 2.81
C VAL A 4 10.69 16.18 2.56
N ARG A 5 10.47 15.12 3.34
CA ARG A 5 9.28 14.26 3.21
C ARG A 5 7.98 15.07 3.32
N LYS A 6 7.89 15.98 4.29
CA LYS A 6 6.71 16.84 4.47
C LYS A 6 6.51 17.82 3.32
N ILE A 7 7.59 18.44 2.84
CA ILE A 7 7.53 19.36 1.70
C ILE A 7 7.04 18.61 0.45
N VAL A 8 7.61 17.44 0.17
CA VAL A 8 7.20 16.60 -0.97
C VAL A 8 5.74 16.21 -0.84
N ALA A 9 5.29 15.78 0.34
CA ALA A 9 3.90 15.39 0.55
C ALA A 9 2.92 16.56 0.39
N ILE A 10 3.25 17.74 0.92
CA ILE A 10 2.43 18.93 0.74
C ILE A 10 2.37 19.33 -0.73
N ALA A 11 3.51 19.30 -1.45
CA ALA A 11 3.54 19.58 -2.87
C ALA A 11 2.72 18.57 -3.68
N SER A 12 2.81 17.28 -3.35
CA SER A 12 2.02 16.22 -3.98
C SER A 12 0.52 16.43 -3.78
N LEU A 13 0.09 16.62 -2.52
CA LEU A 13 -1.31 16.84 -2.13
C LEU A 13 -1.92 18.11 -2.72
N LEU A 14 -1.15 19.21 -2.79
CA LEU A 14 -1.67 20.52 -3.25
C LEU A 14 -1.48 20.77 -4.74
N VAL A 15 -0.55 20.07 -5.40
CA VAL A 15 -0.22 20.32 -6.81
C VAL A 15 -0.45 19.09 -7.67
N LEU A 16 0.23 17.97 -7.38
CA LEU A 16 0.19 16.79 -8.26
C LEU A 16 -1.20 16.16 -8.31
N HIS A 17 -1.78 15.82 -7.16
CA HIS A 17 -3.11 15.20 -7.13
C HIS A 17 -4.21 16.08 -7.70
N PRO A 18 -4.30 17.40 -7.39
CA PRO A 18 -5.26 18.29 -8.01
C PRO A 18 -5.08 18.43 -9.52
N ILE A 19 -3.84 18.46 -10.03
CA ILE A 19 -3.60 18.49 -11.48
C ILE A 19 -4.12 17.22 -12.14
N VAL A 20 -3.85 16.04 -11.57
CA VAL A 20 -4.34 14.77 -12.11
C VAL A 20 -5.87 14.72 -12.10
N LEU A 21 -6.50 15.09 -10.97
CA LEU A 21 -7.96 15.17 -10.87
C LEU A 21 -8.56 16.18 -11.86
N TYR A 22 -7.93 17.34 -12.03
CA TYR A 22 -8.32 18.35 -13.01
C TYR A 22 -8.25 17.81 -14.45
N LEU A 23 -7.19 17.08 -14.80
CA LEU A 23 -7.04 16.45 -16.11
C LEU A 23 -8.14 15.41 -16.34
N LEU A 24 -8.42 14.55 -15.36
CA LEU A 24 -9.50 13.56 -15.44
C LEU A 24 -10.87 14.22 -15.61
N TYR A 25 -11.11 15.32 -14.89
CA TYR A 25 -12.38 16.03 -14.94
C TYR A 25 -12.59 16.80 -16.25
N THR A 26 -11.56 17.46 -16.76
CA THR A 26 -11.67 18.33 -17.95
C THR A 26 -11.55 17.57 -19.27
N LYS A 27 -10.71 16.53 -19.36
CA LYS A 27 -10.45 15.79 -20.60
C LYS A 27 -11.41 14.61 -20.80
N LYS A 28 -12.71 14.88 -20.64
CA LYS A 28 -13.77 13.84 -20.64
C LYS A 28 -13.86 13.00 -21.92
N SER A 29 -13.49 13.57 -23.06
CA SER A 29 -13.59 12.92 -24.38
C SER A 29 -12.50 11.86 -24.64
N HIS A 30 -11.42 11.85 -23.86
CA HIS A 30 -10.25 11.01 -24.14
C HIS A 30 -10.26 9.67 -23.41
N MET A 31 -11.16 9.47 -22.45
CA MET A 31 -11.16 8.30 -21.58
C MET A 31 -12.58 7.82 -21.33
N HIS A 32 -12.78 6.49 -21.41
CA HIS A 32 -14.07 5.89 -21.12
C HIS A 32 -14.53 6.24 -19.69
N PRO A 33 -15.81 6.60 -19.46
CA PRO A 33 -16.28 7.06 -18.16
C PRO A 33 -16.00 6.09 -17.01
N SER A 34 -16.13 4.77 -17.24
CA SER A 34 -15.87 3.76 -16.21
C SER A 34 -14.40 3.71 -15.75
N ILE A 35 -13.45 3.86 -16.68
CA ILE A 35 -12.02 3.94 -16.36
C ILE A 35 -11.74 5.22 -15.58
N ARG A 36 -12.32 6.35 -16.02
CA ARG A 36 -12.16 7.63 -15.33
C ARG A 36 -12.64 7.57 -13.89
N TYR A 37 -13.79 6.93 -13.63
CA TYR A 37 -14.27 6.74 -12.25
C TYR A 37 -13.31 5.89 -11.42
N ALA A 38 -12.81 4.78 -11.97
CA ALA A 38 -11.82 3.96 -11.27
C ALA A 38 -10.53 4.74 -10.96
N TYR A 39 -10.04 5.53 -11.92
CA TYR A 39 -8.85 6.37 -11.73
C TYR A 39 -9.10 7.48 -10.70
N THR A 40 -10.30 8.07 -10.71
CA THR A 40 -10.68 9.09 -9.71
C THR A 40 -10.73 8.47 -8.31
N SER A 41 -11.31 7.28 -8.17
CA SER A 41 -11.33 6.52 -6.90
C SER A 41 -9.90 6.25 -6.41
N GLU A 42 -9.01 5.82 -7.30
CA GLU A 42 -7.62 5.57 -6.97
C GLU A 42 -6.90 6.84 -6.50
N GLN A 43 -7.07 7.95 -7.21
CA GLN A 43 -6.47 9.21 -6.81
C GLN A 43 -6.97 9.69 -5.45
N VAL A 44 -8.26 9.53 -5.14
CA VAL A 44 -8.80 9.86 -3.82
C VAL A 44 -8.15 8.98 -2.75
N SER A 45 -8.00 7.68 -2.99
CA SER A 45 -7.36 6.76 -2.06
C SER A 45 -5.88 7.10 -1.83
N LEU A 46 -5.14 7.48 -2.87
CA LEU A 46 -3.75 7.93 -2.76
C LEU A 46 -3.63 9.23 -1.95
N ILE A 47 -4.53 10.20 -2.17
CA ILE A 47 -4.58 11.44 -1.37
C ILE A 47 -4.81 11.12 0.11
N ILE A 48 -5.75 10.21 0.40
CA ILE A 48 -6.05 9.78 1.77
C ILE A 48 -4.80 9.12 2.38
N ASN A 49 -4.19 8.18 1.67
CA ASN A 49 -2.98 7.47 2.14
C ASN A 49 -1.83 8.46 2.42
N GLU A 50 -1.53 9.36 1.49
CA GLU A 50 -0.48 10.37 1.65
C GLU A 50 -0.76 11.34 2.79
N LEU A 51 -2.01 11.78 2.95
CA LEU A 51 -2.42 12.62 4.08
C LEU A 51 -2.14 11.91 5.42
N PHE A 52 -2.53 10.64 5.54
CA PHE A 52 -2.33 9.89 6.79
C PHE A 52 -0.86 9.56 7.05
N PHE A 53 -0.14 9.00 6.07
CA PHE A 53 1.23 8.52 6.28
C PHE A 53 2.31 9.59 6.16
N SER A 54 2.06 10.72 5.49
CA SER A 54 3.08 11.76 5.37
C SER A 54 2.85 12.95 6.29
N LEU A 55 1.61 13.19 6.74
CA LEU A 55 1.29 14.34 7.57
C LEU A 55 0.73 13.98 8.96
N LEU A 56 -0.23 13.06 9.05
CA LEU A 56 -1.00 12.85 10.29
C LEU A 56 -0.36 11.89 11.31
N VAL A 57 0.10 10.70 10.88
CA VAL A 57 0.53 9.60 11.79
C VAL A 57 1.97 9.10 11.54
N ILE A 58 2.53 9.37 10.36
CA ILE A 58 3.93 9.08 9.98
C ILE A 58 4.54 7.88 10.73
N PRO A 59 4.18 6.64 10.35
CA PRO A 59 4.67 5.44 11.00
C PRO A 59 6.13 5.15 10.62
N TYR A 60 6.90 4.69 11.60
CA TYR A 60 8.28 4.23 11.47
C TYR A 60 8.40 2.83 12.09
N PRO A 61 8.82 1.80 11.33
CA PRO A 61 9.09 0.49 11.92
C PRO A 61 10.27 0.58 12.89
N LEU A 62 10.10 0.01 14.08
CA LEU A 62 11.12 0.00 15.14
C LEU A 62 12.09 -1.17 14.98
N PHE A 63 12.74 -1.30 13.83
CA PHE A 63 13.70 -2.39 13.59
C PHE A 63 14.89 -2.35 14.59
N PRO A 64 15.26 -3.48 15.24
CA PRO A 64 14.82 -4.87 15.03
C PRO A 64 13.52 -5.29 15.72
N PHE A 65 13.01 -4.48 16.63
CA PHE A 65 11.86 -4.81 17.46
C PHE A 65 10.58 -4.91 16.63
N ALA A 66 9.70 -5.79 17.07
CA ALA A 66 8.34 -5.84 16.55
C ALA A 66 7.56 -4.66 17.10
N GLY A 67 7.52 -3.56 16.36
CA GLY A 67 6.80 -2.36 16.79
C GLY A 67 6.82 -1.23 15.76
N LEU A 68 6.00 -0.24 16.03
CA LEU A 68 5.90 1.00 15.27
C LEU A 68 6.11 2.18 16.21
N TYR A 69 6.90 3.15 15.76
CA TYR A 69 6.92 4.48 16.33
C TYR A 69 6.17 5.40 15.38
N CYS A 70 5.13 6.07 15.88
CA CYS A 70 4.28 6.95 15.08
C CYS A 70 4.53 8.41 15.46
N GLU A 71 4.69 9.28 14.47
CA GLU A 71 4.81 10.73 14.65
C GLU A 71 3.61 11.50 14.08
N GLY A 72 3.63 12.81 14.19
CA GLY A 72 2.60 13.67 13.61
C GLY A 72 1.43 13.93 14.55
N PRO A 73 0.53 14.86 14.17
CA PRO A 73 -0.48 15.41 15.05
C PRO A 73 -1.34 14.36 15.75
N LEU A 74 -1.70 13.27 15.04
CA LEU A 74 -2.56 12.24 15.61
C LEU A 74 -1.82 11.34 16.61
N ALA A 75 -0.51 11.13 16.43
CA ALA A 75 0.29 10.26 17.26
C ALA A 75 0.87 10.93 18.52
N ARG A 76 0.81 12.26 18.67
CA ARG A 76 1.34 12.99 19.84
C ARG A 76 0.37 12.99 21.03
N GLY A 77 -0.17 11.82 21.36
CA GLY A 77 -1.10 11.63 22.48
C GLY A 77 -2.54 12.08 22.24
N SER A 78 -2.90 12.49 21.01
CA SER A 78 -4.29 12.89 20.70
C SER A 78 -5.26 11.72 20.59
N LEU A 79 -4.74 10.52 20.29
CA LEU A 79 -5.51 9.29 20.13
C LEU A 79 -4.97 8.17 21.03
N PRO A 80 -5.84 7.33 21.61
CA PRO A 80 -5.44 6.04 22.17
C PRO A 80 -4.68 5.20 21.14
N LYS A 81 -3.69 4.41 21.58
CA LYS A 81 -2.87 3.58 20.69
C LYS A 81 -3.69 2.65 19.79
N THR A 82 -4.77 2.07 20.33
CA THR A 82 -5.69 1.22 19.57
C THR A 82 -6.33 1.98 18.41
N ASP A 83 -6.87 3.17 18.67
CA ASP A 83 -7.49 4.02 17.65
C ASP A 83 -6.46 4.49 16.62
N LEU A 84 -5.24 4.80 17.07
CA LEU A 84 -4.11 5.13 16.19
C LEU A 84 -3.81 3.97 15.22
N MET A 85 -3.82 2.72 15.69
CA MET A 85 -3.62 1.55 14.83
C MET A 85 -4.78 1.31 13.86
N PHE A 86 -6.03 1.63 14.24
CA PHE A 86 -7.14 1.65 13.27
C PHE A 86 -6.89 2.68 12.17
N VAL A 87 -6.39 3.87 12.50
CA VAL A 87 -6.06 4.90 11.49
C VAL A 87 -4.93 4.44 10.56
N VAL A 88 -3.86 3.86 11.12
CA VAL A 88 -2.75 3.30 10.34
C VAL A 88 -3.24 2.19 9.43
N GLY A 89 -3.98 1.21 9.97
CA GLY A 89 -4.53 0.10 9.20
C GLY A 89 -5.44 0.56 8.08
N PHE A 90 -6.32 1.54 8.34
CA PHE A 90 -7.19 2.12 7.32
C PHE A 90 -6.39 2.71 6.16
N ALA A 91 -5.37 3.52 6.47
CA ALA A 91 -4.51 4.11 5.47
C ALA A 91 -3.76 3.07 4.63
N VAL A 92 -3.36 1.93 5.22
CA VAL A 92 -2.74 0.81 4.48
C VAL A 92 -3.71 0.17 3.49
N VAL A 93 -4.99 0.03 3.82
CA VAL A 93 -5.92 -0.81 3.03
C VAL A 93 -6.79 -0.07 2.03
N VAL A 94 -6.93 1.26 2.16
CA VAL A 94 -7.92 2.06 1.41
C VAL A 94 -7.64 2.10 -0.10
N ASP A 95 -6.37 1.99 -0.50
CA ASP A 95 -5.91 2.00 -1.88
C ASP A 95 -6.19 0.68 -2.62
N VAL A 96 -6.06 -0.47 -1.93
CA VAL A 96 -6.13 -1.80 -2.55
C VAL A 96 -7.39 -2.03 -3.40
N PRO A 97 -8.63 -1.73 -2.93
CA PRO A 97 -9.82 -1.91 -3.77
C PRO A 97 -9.82 -0.97 -4.98
N SER A 98 -9.40 0.29 -4.79
CA SER A 98 -9.40 1.28 -5.88
C SER A 98 -8.40 0.89 -6.98
N PHE A 99 -7.23 0.38 -6.58
CA PHE A 99 -6.20 -0.09 -7.49
C PHE A 99 -6.67 -1.30 -8.30
N ILE A 100 -7.24 -2.30 -7.63
CA ILE A 100 -7.77 -3.51 -8.28
C ILE A 100 -8.92 -3.16 -9.23
N LEU A 101 -9.82 -2.25 -8.85
CA LEU A 101 -10.87 -1.74 -9.74
C LEU A 101 -10.29 -1.11 -11.00
N LEU A 102 -9.28 -0.25 -10.86
CA LEU A 102 -8.60 0.39 -11.99
C LEU A 102 -8.00 -0.66 -12.91
N ILE A 103 -7.20 -1.60 -12.40
CA ILE A 103 -6.56 -2.64 -13.21
C ILE A 103 -7.59 -3.50 -13.95
N MET A 104 -8.69 -3.90 -13.31
CA MET A 104 -9.75 -4.67 -13.96
C MET A 104 -10.42 -3.89 -15.10
N ARG A 105 -10.71 -2.59 -14.91
CA ARG A 105 -11.32 -1.75 -15.95
C ARG A 105 -10.39 -1.54 -17.14
N MET A 106 -9.09 -1.34 -16.87
CA MET A 106 -8.08 -1.20 -17.90
C MET A 106 -7.86 -2.49 -18.70
N HIS A 107 -7.74 -3.62 -18.00
CA HIS A 107 -7.64 -4.93 -18.63
C HIS A 107 -8.84 -5.20 -19.52
N THR A 108 -10.06 -4.97 -19.02
CA THR A 108 -11.29 -5.22 -19.79
C THR A 108 -11.34 -4.41 -21.07
N ALA A 109 -11.02 -3.11 -21.00
CA ALA A 109 -10.98 -2.26 -22.18
C ALA A 109 -9.92 -2.73 -23.20
N THR A 110 -8.75 -3.14 -22.72
CA THR A 110 -7.66 -3.68 -23.55
C THR A 110 -8.06 -5.01 -24.20
N ALA A 111 -8.67 -5.92 -23.42
CA ALA A 111 -9.11 -7.23 -23.88
C ALA A 111 -10.22 -7.13 -24.92
N GLN A 112 -11.18 -6.21 -24.72
CA GLN A 112 -12.24 -5.94 -25.68
C GLN A 112 -11.69 -5.38 -26.99
N ALA A 113 -10.77 -4.41 -26.93
CA ALA A 113 -10.10 -3.88 -28.13
C ALA A 113 -9.32 -4.97 -28.89
N ALA A 114 -8.71 -5.91 -28.18
CA ALA A 114 -7.98 -7.04 -28.75
C ALA A 114 -8.88 -8.20 -29.22
N SER A 115 -10.20 -8.13 -29.03
CA SER A 115 -11.12 -9.26 -29.23
C SER A 115 -10.68 -10.54 -28.50
N SER A 116 -10.05 -10.40 -27.32
CA SER A 116 -9.57 -11.52 -26.53
C SER A 116 -10.72 -12.29 -25.89
N ARG A 117 -10.61 -13.62 -25.86
CA ARG A 117 -11.55 -14.50 -25.13
C ARG A 117 -11.45 -14.30 -23.62
N ILE A 118 -10.30 -13.86 -23.12
CA ILE A 118 -10.03 -13.66 -21.69
C ILE A 118 -10.33 -12.19 -21.34
N TRP A 119 -11.61 -11.90 -21.12
CA TRP A 119 -12.09 -10.60 -20.64
C TRP A 119 -12.95 -10.78 -19.39
N LEU A 120 -12.92 -9.79 -18.49
CA LEU A 120 -13.68 -9.85 -17.24
C LEU A 120 -15.07 -9.24 -17.44
N GLY A 121 -16.11 -10.07 -17.37
CA GLY A 121 -17.49 -9.58 -17.34
C GLY A 121 -17.76 -8.70 -16.11
N ASN A 122 -18.72 -7.78 -16.22
CA ASN A 122 -19.06 -6.86 -15.13
C ASN A 122 -19.44 -7.57 -13.82
N THR A 123 -20.21 -8.67 -13.91
CA THR A 123 -20.60 -9.47 -12.74
C THR A 123 -19.39 -10.02 -12.01
N LEU A 124 -18.41 -10.56 -12.75
CA LEU A 124 -17.19 -11.09 -12.16
C LEU A 124 -16.34 -9.99 -11.51
N GLN A 125 -16.24 -8.81 -12.15
CA GLN A 125 -15.56 -7.66 -11.55
C GLN A 125 -16.21 -7.25 -10.23
N VAL A 126 -17.55 -7.20 -10.16
CA VAL A 126 -18.27 -6.89 -8.92
C VAL A 126 -18.00 -7.93 -7.84
N ILE A 127 -18.04 -9.22 -8.18
CA ILE A 127 -17.73 -10.32 -7.24
C ILE A 127 -16.31 -10.16 -6.69
N ILE A 128 -15.32 -9.96 -7.57
CA ILE A 128 -13.93 -9.74 -7.16
C ILE A 128 -13.84 -8.52 -6.24
N MET A 129 -14.46 -7.40 -6.59
CA MET A 129 -14.44 -6.19 -5.78
C MET A 129 -15.04 -6.40 -4.39
N VAL A 130 -16.17 -7.09 -4.29
CA VAL A 130 -16.80 -7.41 -2.99
C VAL A 130 -15.87 -8.29 -2.16
N MET A 131 -15.33 -9.36 -2.74
CA MET A 131 -14.43 -10.28 -2.04
C MET A 131 -13.15 -9.58 -1.57
N THR A 132 -12.50 -8.79 -2.43
CA THR A 132 -11.33 -7.98 -2.07
C THR A 132 -11.66 -6.99 -0.97
N THR A 133 -12.79 -6.27 -1.07
CA THR A 133 -13.20 -5.28 -0.07
C THR A 133 -13.42 -5.93 1.30
N ILE A 134 -14.08 -7.09 1.34
CA ILE A 134 -14.27 -7.86 2.58
C ILE A 134 -12.92 -8.30 3.14
N ALA A 135 -12.04 -8.85 2.30
CA ALA A 135 -10.73 -9.32 2.75
C ALA A 135 -9.92 -8.17 3.38
N VAL A 136 -9.80 -7.03 2.70
CA VAL A 136 -9.03 -5.89 3.24
C VAL A 136 -9.71 -5.22 4.44
N PHE A 137 -11.04 -5.24 4.52
CA PHE A 137 -11.78 -4.78 5.69
C PHE A 137 -11.49 -5.64 6.92
N VAL A 138 -11.45 -6.96 6.76
CA VAL A 138 -11.08 -7.88 7.86
C VAL A 138 -9.65 -7.62 8.32
N ASN A 139 -8.71 -7.32 7.42
CA ASN A 139 -7.34 -6.92 7.80
C ASN A 139 -7.32 -5.61 8.56
N TRP A 140 -8.05 -4.60 8.12
CA TRP A 140 -8.12 -3.33 8.85
C TRP A 140 -8.62 -3.53 10.29
N MET A 141 -9.70 -4.31 10.46
CA MET A 141 -10.24 -4.62 11.78
C MET A 141 -9.26 -5.41 12.64
N ALA A 142 -8.59 -6.40 12.05
CA ALA A 142 -7.61 -7.22 12.74
C ALA A 142 -6.35 -6.43 13.09
N PHE A 143 -5.84 -5.57 12.20
CA PHE A 143 -4.74 -4.64 12.49
C PHE A 143 -5.09 -3.73 13.66
N GLY A 144 -6.22 -3.02 13.63
CA GLY A 144 -6.61 -2.11 14.71
C GLY A 144 -6.86 -2.83 16.05
N SER A 145 -7.35 -4.07 16.02
CA SER A 145 -7.66 -4.83 17.25
C SER A 145 -6.50 -5.66 17.79
N LEU A 146 -5.58 -6.15 16.95
CA LEU A 146 -4.49 -7.06 17.32
C LEU A 146 -3.14 -6.34 17.42
N ALA A 147 -2.97 -5.16 16.83
CA ALA A 147 -1.79 -4.31 16.99
C ALA A 147 -1.78 -3.61 18.36
N ARG A 148 -1.64 -4.40 19.43
CA ARG A 148 -1.59 -3.92 20.82
C ARG A 148 -0.19 -4.08 21.38
N ASP A 149 0.10 -3.27 22.39
CA ASP A 149 1.35 -3.40 23.14
C ASP A 149 1.46 -4.80 23.77
N ALA A 150 2.67 -5.33 23.82
CA ALA A 150 3.02 -6.54 24.55
C ALA A 150 2.70 -6.39 26.05
N SER A 151 2.37 -7.50 26.71
CA SER A 151 2.12 -7.51 28.16
C SER A 151 3.31 -7.02 28.99
N TYR A 152 4.52 -7.11 28.44
CA TYR A 152 5.77 -6.64 29.03
C TYR A 152 6.26 -5.30 28.42
N TYR A 153 5.35 -4.45 27.93
CA TYR A 153 5.63 -3.14 27.33
C TYR A 153 6.63 -2.30 28.13
N ASN A 154 6.45 -2.19 29.45
CA ASN A 154 7.30 -1.37 30.30
C ASN A 154 8.77 -1.82 30.29
N GLN A 155 9.02 -3.12 30.11
CA GLN A 155 10.39 -3.65 29.99
C GLN A 155 10.99 -3.29 28.63
N LEU A 156 10.20 -3.39 27.55
CA LEU A 156 10.64 -2.98 26.21
C LEU A 156 10.92 -1.47 26.14
N ALA A 157 10.07 -0.65 26.77
CA ALA A 157 10.23 0.80 26.79
C ALA A 157 11.52 1.26 27.51
N GLN A 158 12.07 0.42 28.40
CA GLN A 158 13.33 0.70 29.10
C GLN A 158 14.58 0.34 28.30
N ILE A 159 14.44 -0.37 27.17
CA ILE A 159 15.57 -0.69 26.28
C ILE A 159 16.15 0.63 25.74
N PRO A 160 17.47 0.88 25.83
CA PRO A 160 18.07 2.17 25.49
C PRO A 160 17.66 2.71 24.12
N GLU A 161 17.62 1.87 23.10
CA GLU A 161 17.24 2.25 21.73
C GLU A 161 15.79 2.71 21.63
N ILE A 162 14.87 2.02 22.33
CA ILE A 162 13.44 2.37 22.37
C ILE A 162 13.22 3.59 23.26
N ALA A 163 13.93 3.68 24.39
CA ALA A 163 13.88 4.80 25.30
C ALA A 163 14.31 6.10 24.60
N VAL A 164 15.38 6.07 23.80
CA VAL A 164 15.82 7.21 22.98
C VAL A 164 14.74 7.64 22.01
N VAL A 165 14.06 6.71 21.34
CA VAL A 165 12.94 7.06 20.44
C VAL A 165 11.75 7.61 21.22
N SER A 166 11.48 7.09 22.42
CA SER A 166 10.41 7.57 23.31
C SER A 166 10.62 9.00 23.80
N THR A 167 11.83 9.54 23.74
CA THR A 167 12.07 10.97 24.04
C THR A 167 11.55 11.91 22.95
N ARG A 168 11.27 11.37 21.77
CA ARG A 168 10.59 12.10 20.71
C ARG A 168 9.10 12.01 20.99
N ASP A 169 8.41 13.15 20.93
CA ASP A 169 7.00 13.39 21.30
C ASP A 169 5.94 12.49 20.58
N GLY A 170 6.33 11.44 19.87
CA GLY A 170 5.45 10.47 19.22
C GLY A 170 4.98 9.33 20.14
N THR A 171 4.32 8.35 19.53
CA THR A 171 3.75 7.19 20.22
C THR A 171 4.44 5.90 19.78
N ASN A 172 4.97 5.14 20.73
CA ASN A 172 5.47 3.78 20.52
C ASN A 172 4.36 2.75 20.70
N VAL A 173 4.19 1.88 19.71
CA VAL A 173 3.35 0.67 19.78
C VAL A 173 4.28 -0.53 19.63
N LEU A 174 4.47 -1.29 20.73
CA LEU A 174 5.47 -2.35 20.80
C LEU A 174 4.80 -3.71 20.90
N PHE A 175 4.82 -4.48 19.82
CA PHE A 175 4.17 -5.79 19.72
C PHE A 175 4.95 -6.89 20.44
N GLY A 176 6.28 -6.76 20.53
CA GLY A 176 7.13 -7.73 21.24
C GLY A 176 8.61 -7.64 20.86
N VAL A 177 9.39 -8.64 21.27
CA VAL A 177 10.81 -8.79 20.90
C VAL A 177 10.95 -9.42 19.51
N PRO A 178 12.10 -9.29 18.82
CA PRO A 178 12.32 -9.97 17.55
C PRO A 178 12.09 -11.49 17.69
N GLY A 179 11.26 -12.06 16.81
CA GLY A 179 10.88 -13.48 16.89
C GLY A 179 9.67 -13.80 17.77
N ASP A 180 9.21 -12.86 18.60
CA ASP A 180 7.99 -13.00 19.42
C ASP A 180 7.07 -11.79 19.24
N LEU A 181 6.09 -11.96 18.36
CA LEU A 181 5.09 -10.94 18.00
C LEU A 181 3.86 -10.96 18.91
N GLY A 182 3.78 -11.88 19.87
CA GLY A 182 2.59 -12.11 20.67
C GLY A 182 1.33 -12.29 19.81
N VAL A 183 0.29 -11.52 20.13
CA VAL A 183 -1.01 -11.56 19.44
C VAL A 183 -0.95 -10.98 18.02
N PHE A 184 -0.04 -10.05 17.76
CA PHE A 184 0.11 -9.41 16.44
C PHE A 184 0.53 -10.41 15.35
N ARG A 185 1.08 -11.57 15.73
CA ARG A 185 1.38 -12.67 14.80
C ARG A 185 0.16 -13.12 13.98
N ILE A 186 -1.02 -13.10 14.60
CA ILE A 186 -2.28 -13.49 13.93
C ILE A 186 -2.60 -12.51 12.79
N GLU A 187 -2.42 -11.22 13.03
CA GLU A 187 -2.60 -10.19 12.00
C GLU A 187 -1.62 -10.38 10.84
N LEU A 188 -0.36 -10.70 11.12
CA LEU A 188 0.62 -10.93 10.05
C LEU A 188 0.26 -12.12 9.16
N TYR A 189 -0.28 -13.20 9.73
CA TYR A 189 -0.79 -14.31 8.93
C TYR A 189 -1.97 -13.90 8.07
N LEU A 190 -2.91 -13.13 8.61
CA LEU A 190 -4.07 -12.63 7.88
C LEU A 190 -3.65 -11.71 6.72
N LEU A 191 -2.69 -10.82 6.97
CA LEU A 191 -2.12 -9.92 5.97
C LEU A 191 -1.42 -10.71 4.86
N LEU A 192 -0.60 -11.70 5.21
CA LEU A 192 0.06 -12.56 4.24
C LEU A 192 -0.95 -13.31 3.36
N VAL A 193 -1.98 -13.92 3.96
CA VAL A 193 -3.07 -14.58 3.23
C VAL A 193 -3.75 -13.60 2.28
N THR A 194 -3.99 -12.37 2.72
CA THR A 194 -4.66 -11.35 1.92
C THR A 194 -3.82 -10.87 0.75
N VAL A 195 -2.51 -10.70 0.94
CA VAL A 195 -1.56 -10.40 -0.15
C VAL A 195 -1.55 -11.54 -1.17
N VAL A 196 -1.46 -12.79 -0.71
CA VAL A 196 -1.47 -13.97 -1.59
C VAL A 196 -2.79 -14.10 -2.35
N LEU A 197 -3.92 -13.71 -1.76
CA LEU A 197 -5.22 -13.73 -2.43
C LEU A 197 -5.39 -12.57 -3.42
N CYS A 198 -4.97 -11.36 -3.05
CA CYS A 198 -5.26 -10.14 -3.81
C CYS A 198 -4.23 -9.81 -4.89
N LEU A 199 -2.94 -10.11 -4.69
CA LEU A 199 -1.85 -9.73 -5.60
C LEU A 199 -1.79 -10.50 -6.92
N PRO A 200 -2.08 -11.82 -6.98
CA PRO A 200 -1.94 -12.57 -8.23
C PRO A 200 -2.87 -12.07 -9.35
N LEU A 201 -4.08 -11.62 -9.00
CA LEU A 201 -5.04 -11.12 -9.97
C LEU A 201 -4.53 -9.88 -10.74
N PRO A 202 -4.18 -8.74 -10.10
CA PRO A 202 -3.69 -7.57 -10.82
C PRO A 202 -2.38 -7.87 -11.58
N ALA A 203 -1.51 -8.73 -11.04
CA ALA A 203 -0.31 -9.18 -11.73
C ALA A 203 -0.65 -9.93 -13.03
N PHE A 204 -1.56 -10.92 -12.96
CA PHE A 204 -2.02 -11.69 -14.11
C PHE A 204 -2.71 -10.81 -15.16
N LEU A 205 -3.67 -9.97 -14.75
CA LEU A 205 -4.41 -9.10 -15.66
C LEU A 205 -3.47 -8.14 -16.39
N SER A 206 -2.47 -7.63 -15.70
CA SER A 206 -1.52 -6.68 -16.29
C SER A 206 -0.53 -7.34 -17.23
N ALA A 207 -0.04 -8.53 -16.87
CA ALA A 207 0.78 -9.34 -17.76
C ALA A 207 0.00 -9.72 -19.03
N HIS A 208 -1.26 -10.13 -18.89
CA HIS A 208 -2.13 -10.47 -20.00
C HIS A 208 -2.45 -9.25 -20.89
N ALA A 209 -2.78 -8.10 -20.30
CA ALA A 209 -3.02 -6.87 -21.05
C ALA A 209 -1.78 -6.48 -21.89
N ARG A 210 -0.58 -6.61 -21.32
CA ARG A 210 0.68 -6.39 -22.04
C ARG A 210 0.89 -7.39 -23.17
N TYR A 211 0.62 -8.67 -22.92
CA TYR A 211 0.68 -9.72 -23.95
C TYR A 211 -0.24 -9.41 -25.14
N LEU A 212 -1.48 -8.96 -24.87
CA LEU A 212 -2.43 -8.58 -25.92
C LEU A 212 -1.96 -7.37 -26.75
N ILE A 213 -1.31 -6.40 -26.11
CA ILE A 213 -0.78 -5.21 -26.80
C ILE A 213 0.43 -5.56 -27.64
N ALA A 214 1.30 -6.45 -27.15
CA ALA A 214 2.49 -6.88 -27.87
C ALA A 214 2.18 -7.75 -29.09
N ASN A 215 1.14 -8.59 -29.03
CA ASN A 215 0.81 -9.56 -30.07
C ASN A 215 -0.41 -9.20 -30.93
N GLY A 216 -1.16 -8.17 -30.55
CA GLY A 216 -2.38 -7.79 -31.26
C GLY A 216 -2.09 -7.09 -32.57
N THR A 217 -2.54 -7.66 -33.70
CA THR A 217 -2.72 -6.97 -34.98
C THR A 217 -3.97 -6.09 -34.92
N MET A 218 -4.03 -5.18 -33.95
CA MET A 218 -5.18 -4.30 -33.82
C MET A 218 -5.26 -3.40 -35.05
N THR A 219 -6.39 -3.45 -35.77
CA THR A 219 -6.76 -2.47 -36.81
C THR A 219 -7.15 -1.13 -36.17
N LEU A 220 -6.37 -0.68 -35.19
CA LEU A 220 -6.49 0.65 -34.61
C LEU A 220 -5.69 1.62 -35.47
N SER A 221 -6.13 2.89 -35.47
CA SER A 221 -5.26 3.96 -35.99
C SER A 221 -3.93 3.96 -35.23
N GLU A 222 -2.84 4.27 -35.92
CA GLU A 222 -1.49 4.35 -35.34
C GLU A 222 -1.45 5.20 -34.06
N ARG A 223 -2.20 6.31 -34.02
CA ARG A 223 -2.32 7.17 -32.83
C ARG A 223 -2.97 6.47 -31.64
N ALA A 224 -4.00 5.66 -31.88
CA ALA A 224 -4.69 4.91 -30.82
C ALA A 224 -3.80 3.79 -30.28
N GLN A 225 -3.05 3.11 -31.16
CA GLN A 225 -2.09 2.09 -30.77
C GLN A 225 -0.96 2.69 -29.90
N GLN A 226 -0.38 3.82 -30.32
CA GLN A 226 0.65 4.52 -29.52
C GLN A 226 0.11 4.97 -28.15
N ALA A 227 -1.14 5.45 -28.09
CA ALA A 227 -1.75 5.84 -26.82
C ALA A 227 -1.93 4.64 -25.88
N GLN A 228 -2.40 3.51 -26.41
CA GLN A 228 -2.59 2.26 -25.66
C GLN A 228 -1.26 1.66 -25.19
N GLU A 229 -0.22 1.73 -26.02
CA GLU A 229 1.13 1.30 -25.65
C GLU A 229 1.68 2.12 -24.47
N ARG A 230 1.61 3.46 -24.56
CA ARG A 230 2.06 4.35 -23.47
C ARG A 230 1.34 4.05 -22.16
N LEU A 231 0.02 3.88 -22.23
CA LEU A 231 -0.83 3.62 -21.09
C LEU A 231 -0.54 2.25 -20.45
N SER A 232 -0.32 1.21 -21.25
CA SER A 232 0.06 -0.11 -20.71
C SER A 232 1.46 -0.15 -20.11
N ARG A 233 2.41 0.60 -20.68
CA ARG A 233 3.74 0.77 -20.10
C ARG A 233 3.66 1.43 -18.72
N VAL A 234 2.85 2.47 -18.57
CA VAL A 234 2.64 3.14 -17.29
C VAL A 234 2.08 2.17 -16.24
N PHE A 235 1.09 1.34 -16.58
CA PHE A 235 0.56 0.36 -15.60
C PHE A 235 1.57 -0.69 -15.18
N PHE A 236 2.35 -1.19 -16.14
CA PHE A 236 3.38 -2.16 -15.81
C PHE A 236 4.43 -1.56 -14.88
N LEU A 237 4.82 -0.30 -15.12
CA LEU A 237 5.71 0.44 -14.23
C LEU A 237 5.08 0.64 -12.86
N GLN A 238 3.79 1.00 -12.77
CA GLN A 238 3.09 1.15 -11.49
C GLN A 238 3.08 -0.14 -10.67
N ILE A 239 2.92 -1.31 -11.30
CA ILE A 239 2.97 -2.60 -10.60
C ILE A 239 4.37 -2.91 -10.11
N ILE A 240 5.39 -2.66 -10.94
CA ILE A 240 6.78 -2.78 -10.53
C ILE A 240 7.05 -1.86 -9.34
N GLU A 241 6.68 -0.57 -9.45
CA GLU A 241 6.84 0.41 -8.38
C GLU A 241 6.13 -0.04 -7.10
N PHE A 242 4.88 -0.52 -7.19
CA PHE A 242 4.16 -1.07 -6.06
C PHE A 242 4.87 -2.27 -5.43
N VAL A 243 5.33 -3.22 -6.24
CA VAL A 243 6.05 -4.41 -5.72
C VAL A 243 7.37 -4.00 -5.05
N PHE A 244 8.14 -3.12 -5.67
CA PHE A 244 9.47 -2.73 -5.19
C PHE A 244 9.44 -1.74 -4.02
N PHE A 245 8.56 -0.74 -4.06
CA PHE A 245 8.51 0.32 -3.04
C PHE A 245 7.51 0.05 -1.92
N PHE A 246 6.55 -0.86 -2.11
CA PHE A 246 5.54 -1.16 -1.10
C PHE A 246 5.59 -2.62 -0.62
N VAL A 247 5.36 -3.59 -1.51
CA VAL A 247 5.27 -5.01 -1.12
C VAL A 247 6.60 -5.52 -0.57
N SER A 248 7.72 -5.24 -1.23
CA SER A 248 9.03 -5.77 -0.81
C SER A 248 9.49 -5.21 0.53
N PRO A 249 9.45 -3.89 0.79
CA PRO A 249 9.78 -3.33 2.11
C PRO A 249 8.83 -3.81 3.20
N LEU A 250 7.54 -3.96 2.88
CA LEU A 250 6.56 -4.52 3.81
C LEU A 250 6.91 -5.97 4.17
N VAL A 251 7.08 -6.85 3.20
CA VAL A 251 7.46 -8.26 3.43
C VAL A 251 8.79 -8.37 4.16
N ALA A 252 9.78 -7.53 3.83
CA ALA A 252 11.06 -7.49 4.53
C ALA A 252 10.88 -7.07 5.99
N THR A 253 10.14 -5.99 6.25
CA THR A 253 9.85 -5.51 7.60
C THR A 253 9.14 -6.58 8.43
N LEU A 254 8.07 -7.17 7.89
CA LEU A 254 7.27 -8.19 8.58
C LEU A 254 8.05 -9.49 8.78
N GLY A 255 8.81 -9.92 7.78
CA GLY A 255 9.67 -11.09 7.86
C GLY A 255 10.74 -10.93 8.94
N LEU A 256 11.36 -9.75 9.02
CA LEU A 256 12.37 -9.45 10.03
C LEU A 256 11.79 -9.34 11.44
N MET A 257 10.56 -8.85 11.60
CA MET A 257 9.85 -8.88 12.88
C MET A 257 9.57 -10.33 13.35
N TYR A 258 9.33 -11.24 12.40
CA TYR A 258 9.05 -12.65 12.66
C TYR A 258 10.31 -13.47 12.95
N MET A 259 11.46 -13.11 12.38
CA MET A 259 12.71 -13.83 12.60
C MET A 259 13.41 -13.37 13.89
N ASP A 260 13.96 -14.31 14.66
CA ASP A 260 14.84 -13.96 15.77
C ASP A 260 16.22 -13.55 15.25
N ILE A 261 16.36 -12.24 15.01
CA ILE A 261 17.59 -11.64 14.48
C ILE A 261 18.60 -11.23 15.56
N ARG A 262 18.38 -11.60 16.84
CA ARG A 262 19.28 -11.23 17.95
C ARG A 262 20.68 -11.81 17.81
N HIS A 263 20.82 -12.91 17.07
CA HIS A 263 22.09 -13.60 16.84
C HIS A 263 22.72 -13.26 15.49
N TRP A 264 22.14 -12.32 14.74
CA TRP A 264 22.68 -11.94 13.44
C TRP A 264 23.93 -11.06 13.61
N PRO A 265 24.92 -11.16 12.71
CA PRO A 265 26.09 -10.30 12.77
C PRO A 265 25.73 -8.81 12.60
N ASP A 266 26.37 -7.91 13.35
CA ASP A 266 26.09 -6.46 13.32
C ASP A 266 26.16 -5.84 11.91
N TRP A 267 27.06 -6.34 11.05
CA TRP A 267 27.18 -5.85 9.68
C TRP A 267 25.91 -6.11 8.85
N THR A 268 25.17 -7.19 9.12
CA THR A 268 23.89 -7.47 8.45
C THR A 268 22.84 -6.43 8.86
N MET A 269 22.81 -6.10 10.15
CA MET A 269 21.89 -5.12 10.72
C MET A 269 22.18 -3.69 10.22
N ALA A 270 23.46 -3.36 10.04
CA ALA A 270 23.89 -2.09 9.47
C ALA A 270 23.45 -1.92 8.01
N ILE A 271 23.45 -2.99 7.22
CA ILE A 271 22.96 -2.98 5.82
C ILE A 271 21.44 -2.93 5.76
N LEU A 272 20.74 -3.65 6.64
CA LEU A 272 19.27 -3.74 6.61
C LEU A 272 18.56 -2.49 7.10
N ARG A 273 19.09 -1.80 8.12
CA ARG A 273 18.47 -0.57 8.66
C ARG A 273 18.10 0.47 7.59
N PRO A 274 19.01 0.91 6.69
CA PRO A 274 18.66 1.91 5.68
C PRO A 274 17.76 1.41 4.56
N LEU A 275 17.54 0.09 4.43
CA LEU A 275 16.61 -0.48 3.46
C LEU A 275 15.16 -0.51 3.98
N ILE A 276 14.99 -0.45 5.30
CA ILE A 276 13.70 -0.58 6.00
C ILE A 276 13.17 0.79 6.46
N VAL A 277 14.08 1.74 6.74
CA VAL A 277 13.79 3.09 7.26
C VAL A 277 13.87 4.14 6.17
#